data_AF-A0A962IML2-F1
#
_entry.id   AF-A0A962IML2-F1
#
_cell.length_a   1.000
_cell.length_b   1.000
_cell.length_c   1.000
_cell.angle_alpha   90.00
_cell.angle_beta   90.00
_cell.angle_gamma   90.00
#
_symmetry.space_group_name_H-M   'P 1'
#
loop_
_entity.id
_entity.type
_entity.pdbx_description
1 polymer ?
#
loop_
_entity_poly.entity_id
_entity_poly.type
_entity_poly.pdbx_seq_one_letter_code
_entity_poly.pdbx_strand_id
1 'polypeptide(L)'
;MKVMRKSVLASSLVMLPSLAQALGLGAIEVKSALNQPLNAEIAVIQAGAGEAAGLAVDLAKAEDFARVGIDRARLAVPLEFAIGENARGEPVIRVTSSEPIREPFLTFLL
;
A
#
# COMPACT_ATOMS: atom_id res chain seq x y z
N MET A 1 -69.05 -5.18 15.25
CA MET A 1 -68.02 -4.36 15.92
C MET A 1 -66.67 -5.05 15.68
N LYS A 2 -65.92 -4.71 14.62
CA LYS A 2 -64.62 -3.99 14.66
C LYS A 2 -63.76 -4.44 15.86
N VAL A 3 -62.57 -5.01 15.67
CA VAL A 3 -61.43 -4.34 15.04
C VAL A 3 -60.35 -5.31 14.53
N MET A 4 -59.90 -5.03 13.31
CA MET A 4 -58.76 -5.60 12.60
C MET A 4 -57.45 -5.23 13.31
N ARG A 5 -56.68 -6.20 13.81
CA ARG A 5 -55.31 -5.95 14.31
C ARG A 5 -54.32 -6.08 13.17
N LYS A 6 -53.97 -4.95 12.55
CA LYS A 6 -52.89 -4.86 11.56
C LYS A 6 -51.55 -4.99 12.29
N SER A 7 -50.93 -6.18 12.25
CA SER A 7 -49.53 -6.33 12.65
C SER A 7 -48.65 -5.59 11.64
N VAL A 8 -48.06 -4.48 12.06
CA VAL A 8 -47.03 -3.76 11.30
C VAL A 8 -45.73 -4.55 11.48
N LEU A 9 -45.34 -5.27 10.44
CA LEU A 9 -44.06 -5.98 10.39
C LEU A 9 -42.97 -4.92 10.20
N ALA A 10 -42.27 -4.55 11.28
CA ALA A 10 -41.11 -3.68 11.23
C ALA A 10 -39.96 -4.42 10.54
N SER A 11 -39.77 -4.17 9.25
CA SER A 11 -38.65 -4.67 8.48
C SER A 11 -37.38 -3.90 8.86
N SER A 12 -36.58 -4.45 9.77
CA SER A 12 -35.23 -3.95 10.08
C SER A 12 -34.33 -4.15 8.86
N LEU A 13 -33.85 -3.05 8.28
CA LEU A 13 -32.90 -3.06 7.18
C LEU A 13 -31.52 -3.45 7.74
N VAL A 14 -31.12 -4.71 7.59
CA VAL A 14 -29.76 -5.16 7.88
C VAL A 14 -28.87 -4.66 6.75
N MET A 15 -28.10 -3.60 6.99
CA MET A 15 -27.00 -3.23 6.10
C MET A 15 -25.86 -4.22 6.34
N LEU A 16 -25.67 -5.14 5.39
CA LEU A 16 -24.45 -5.95 5.32
C LEU A 16 -23.29 -5.02 4.98
N PRO A 17 -22.14 -5.09 5.67
CA PRO A 17 -20.95 -4.37 5.24
C PRO A 17 -20.60 -4.86 3.84
N SER A 18 -20.65 -3.96 2.86
CA SER A 18 -20.11 -4.20 1.52
C SER A 18 -18.66 -4.64 1.68
N LEU A 19 -18.28 -5.73 1.00
CA LEU A 19 -16.92 -6.28 0.95
C LEU A 19 -15.93 -5.13 0.74
N ALA A 20 -15.25 -4.72 1.82
CA ALA A 20 -14.23 -3.70 1.75
C ALA A 20 -13.01 -4.32 1.07
N GLN A 21 -12.76 -3.90 -0.17
CA GLN A 21 -11.56 -4.24 -0.90
C GLN A 21 -10.41 -3.48 -0.26
N ALA A 22 -9.52 -4.19 0.45
CA ALA A 22 -8.41 -3.61 1.17
C ALA A 22 -7.10 -4.05 0.49
N LEU A 23 -6.36 -3.06 0.00
CA LEU A 23 -4.99 -3.24 -0.42
C LEU A 23 -4.09 -3.11 0.80
N GLY A 24 -3.39 -4.19 1.13
CA GLY A 24 -2.34 -4.22 2.13
C GLY A 24 -0.96 -4.11 1.49
N LEU A 25 -0.02 -3.53 2.22
CA LEU A 25 1.40 -3.59 1.88
C LEU A 25 2.09 -4.55 2.86
N GLY A 26 2.83 -5.51 2.30
CA GLY A 26 3.64 -6.46 3.05
C GLY A 26 5.00 -5.86 3.45
N ALA A 27 5.89 -6.74 3.91
CA ALA A 27 7.26 -6.35 4.22
C ALA A 27 8.04 -5.99 2.95
N ILE A 28 9.03 -5.12 3.11
CA ILE A 28 10.04 -4.84 2.08
C ILE A 28 11.14 -5.92 2.14
N GLU A 29 11.49 -6.46 0.99
CA GLU A 29 12.61 -7.38 0.80
C GLU A 29 13.70 -6.69 -0.01
N VAL A 30 14.90 -6.56 0.57
CA VAL A 30 16.05 -5.95 -0.10
C VAL A 30 16.88 -7.03 -0.79
N LYS A 31 17.08 -6.88 -2.11
CA LYS A 31 17.81 -7.82 -2.96
C LYS A 31 19.22 -7.33 -3.34
N SER A 32 19.53 -6.06 -3.06
CA SER A 32 20.85 -5.45 -3.28
C SER A 32 21.70 -5.43 -2.01
N ALA A 33 23.03 -5.47 -2.16
CA ALA A 33 23.94 -5.25 -1.04
C ALA A 33 24.20 -3.76 -0.78
N LEU A 34 24.80 -3.45 0.39
CA LEU A 34 25.27 -2.08 0.68
C LEU A 34 26.34 -1.65 -0.35
N ASN A 35 26.36 -0.37 -0.70
CA ASN A 35 27.19 0.23 -1.76
C ASN A 35 26.85 -0.25 -3.17
N GLN A 36 25.63 -0.74 -3.40
CA GLN A 36 25.08 -1.01 -4.72
C GLN A 36 23.83 -0.16 -4.95
N PRO A 37 23.41 0.04 -6.22
CA PRO A 37 22.09 0.55 -6.52
C PRO A 37 21.02 -0.27 -5.80
N LEU A 38 20.04 0.40 -5.20
CA LEU A 38 18.99 -0.26 -4.45
C LEU A 38 18.15 -1.10 -5.40
N ASN A 39 17.88 -2.33 -4.99
CA ASN A 39 16.88 -3.18 -5.58
C ASN A 39 16.10 -3.84 -4.45
N ALA A 40 14.85 -3.43 -4.27
CA ALA A 40 13.98 -3.96 -3.24
C ALA A 40 12.55 -4.14 -3.76
N GLU A 41 11.79 -5.01 -3.12
CA GLU A 41 10.40 -5.30 -3.46
C GLU A 41 9.52 -5.21 -2.21
N ILE A 42 8.37 -4.56 -2.33
CA ILE A 42 7.32 -4.54 -1.31
C ILE A 42 6.16 -5.38 -1.83
N ALA A 43 5.79 -6.44 -1.11
CA ALA A 43 4.66 -7.27 -1.51
C ALA A 43 3.34 -6.49 -1.42
N VAL A 44 2.48 -6.62 -2.42
CA VAL A 44 1.11 -6.07 -2.38
C VAL A 44 0.16 -7.20 -1.99
N ILE A 45 -0.46 -7.06 -0.82
CA ILE A 45 -1.43 -8.01 -0.29
C ILE A 45 -2.81 -7.57 -0.79
N GLN A 46 -3.50 -8.43 -1.53
CA GLN A 46 -4.83 -8.14 -2.08
C GLN A 46 -5.88 -9.02 -1.43
N ALA A 47 -7.08 -8.47 -1.24
CA ALA A 47 -8.26 -9.22 -0.82
C ALA A 47 -8.99 -9.88 -2.00
N GLY A 48 -8.77 -9.39 -3.24
CA GLY A 48 -9.43 -9.88 -4.45
C GLY A 48 -8.57 -9.75 -5.72
N ALA A 49 -8.87 -10.59 -6.72
CA ALA A 49 -8.16 -10.57 -8.00
C ALA A 49 -8.41 -9.25 -8.75
N GLY A 50 -7.33 -8.56 -9.13
CA GLY A 50 -7.38 -7.32 -9.90
C GLY A 50 -7.33 -6.04 -9.06
N GLU A 51 -7.13 -6.10 -7.75
CA GLU A 51 -7.04 -4.89 -6.91
C GLU A 51 -5.76 -4.07 -7.15
N ALA A 52 -4.66 -4.69 -7.62
CA ALA A 52 -3.51 -3.92 -8.13
C ALA A 52 -3.78 -3.23 -9.47
N ALA A 53 -4.85 -3.59 -10.19
CA ALA A 53 -5.15 -2.98 -11.47
C ALA A 53 -5.62 -1.54 -11.24
N GLY A 54 -4.70 -0.58 -11.42
CA GLY A 54 -4.92 0.83 -11.14
C GLY A 54 -4.28 1.33 -9.84
N LEU A 55 -3.50 0.50 -9.14
CA LEU A 55 -2.64 0.98 -8.07
C LEU A 55 -1.64 2.01 -8.66
N ALA A 56 -1.46 3.11 -7.96
CA ALA A 56 -0.43 4.10 -8.24
C ALA A 56 0.38 4.30 -6.97
N VAL A 57 1.70 4.37 -7.11
CA VAL A 57 2.63 4.53 -5.99
C VAL A 57 3.57 5.66 -6.36
N ASP A 58 3.70 6.62 -5.45
CA ASP A 58 4.63 7.73 -5.59
C ASP A 58 5.26 8.02 -4.24
N LEU A 59 6.38 8.72 -4.23
CA LEU A 59 7.02 9.16 -3.00
C LEU A 59 6.19 10.27 -2.36
N ALA A 60 5.97 10.18 -1.05
CA ALA A 60 5.20 11.20 -0.33
C ALA A 60 5.82 12.61 -0.43
N LYS A 61 4.95 13.62 -0.37
CA LYS A 61 5.37 15.03 -0.44
C LYS A 61 6.13 15.43 0.81
N ALA A 62 6.93 16.49 0.71
CA ALA A 62 7.77 16.91 1.83
C ALA A 62 6.98 17.28 3.09
N GLU A 63 5.77 17.80 2.89
CA GLU A 63 4.83 18.15 3.95
C GLU A 63 4.38 16.91 4.74
N ASP A 64 4.19 15.76 4.09
CA ASP A 64 3.77 14.52 4.74
C ASP A 64 4.87 13.93 5.61
N PHE A 65 6.13 14.01 5.15
CA PHE A 65 7.30 13.65 5.96
C PHE A 65 7.40 14.51 7.23
N ALA A 66 7.21 15.82 7.11
CA ALA A 66 7.22 16.74 8.24
C ALA A 66 6.10 16.42 9.25
N ARG A 67 4.91 16.05 8.77
CA ARG A 67 3.77 15.67 9.62
C ARG A 67 4.04 14.45 10.49
N VAL A 68 4.81 13.49 10.00
CA VAL A 68 5.18 12.28 10.76
C VAL A 68 6.53 12.41 11.47
N GLY A 69 7.14 13.61 11.44
CA GLY A 69 8.40 13.89 12.12
C GLY A 69 9.63 13.22 11.48
N ILE A 70 9.54 12.81 10.22
CA ILE A 70 10.66 12.21 9.48
C ILE A 70 11.32 13.31 8.64
N ASP A 71 12.63 13.48 8.83
CA ASP A 71 13.40 14.41 8.00
C ASP A 71 13.67 13.79 6.62
N ARG A 72 13.12 14.42 5.58
CA ARG A 72 13.27 14.01 4.19
C ARG A 72 14.70 14.12 3.68
N ALA A 73 15.55 14.94 4.32
CA ALA A 73 16.97 15.03 3.99
C ALA A 73 17.73 13.71 4.20
N ARG A 74 17.15 12.73 4.93
CA ARG A 74 17.72 11.39 5.09
C ARG A 74 17.59 10.50 3.86
N LEU A 75 16.72 10.87 2.90
CA LEU A 75 16.71 10.28 1.55
C LEU A 75 17.81 10.97 0.73
N ALA A 76 19.05 10.50 0.91
CA ALA A 76 20.21 11.05 0.23
C ALA A 76 20.23 10.75 -1.28
N VAL A 77 19.46 9.74 -1.71
CA VAL A 77 19.46 9.24 -3.09
C VAL A 77 18.02 9.21 -3.63
N PRO A 78 17.77 9.65 -4.88
CA PRO A 78 16.47 9.52 -5.51
C PRO A 78 16.04 8.06 -5.61
N LEU A 79 14.81 7.77 -5.18
CA LEU A 79 14.20 6.45 -5.32
C LEU A 79 13.13 6.47 -6.42
N GLU A 80 13.07 5.39 -7.16
CA GLU A 80 12.07 5.13 -8.18
C GLU A 80 11.15 3.99 -7.73
N PHE A 81 9.86 4.14 -8.01
CA PHE A 81 8.82 3.20 -7.63
C PHE A 81 8.10 2.72 -8.88
N ALA A 82 8.00 1.40 -9.04
CA ALA A 82 7.31 0.79 -10.17
C ALA A 82 6.47 -0.40 -9.70
N ILE A 83 5.27 -0.54 -10.23
CA ILE A 83 4.42 -1.70 -9.95
C ILE A 83 4.74 -2.78 -10.98
N GLY A 84 4.92 -4.00 -10.51
CA GLY A 84 5.15 -5.14 -11.37
C GLY A 84 4.78 -6.44 -10.67
N GLU A 85 5.27 -7.54 -11.23
CA GLU A 85 5.11 -8.87 -10.67
C GLU A 85 6.47 -9.46 -10.31
N ASN A 86 6.51 -10.27 -9.26
CA ASN A 86 7.70 -11.04 -8.90
C ASN A 86 7.77 -12.34 -9.71
N ALA A 87 8.81 -13.16 -9.48
CA ALA A 87 9.01 -14.42 -10.19
C ALA A 87 7.89 -15.47 -9.94
N ARG A 88 7.04 -15.26 -8.93
CA ARG A 88 5.88 -16.10 -8.59
C ARG A 88 4.58 -15.58 -9.21
N GLY A 89 4.62 -14.47 -9.94
CA GLY A 89 3.43 -13.80 -10.50
C GLY A 89 2.65 -13.01 -9.44
N GLU A 90 3.24 -12.72 -8.28
CA GLU A 90 2.59 -11.93 -7.24
C GLU A 90 2.87 -10.44 -7.46
N PRO A 91 1.89 -9.56 -7.23
CA PRO A 91 2.04 -8.12 -7.40
C PRO A 91 2.99 -7.53 -6.35
N VAL A 92 3.95 -6.73 -6.81
CA VAL A 92 4.97 -6.09 -5.96
C VAL A 92 5.19 -4.64 -6.39
N ILE A 93 5.56 -3.80 -5.42
CA ILE A 93 6.13 -2.48 -5.68
C ILE A 93 7.64 -2.66 -5.68
N ARG A 94 8.28 -2.44 -6.82
CA ARG A 94 9.73 -2.39 -6.97
C ARG A 94 10.22 -1.01 -6.55
N VAL A 95 11.21 -1.00 -5.68
CA VAL A 95 11.89 0.20 -5.19
C VAL A 95 13.34 0.13 -5.66
N THR A 96 13.72 1.04 -6.54
CA THR A 96 15.05 1.07 -7.14
C THR A 96 15.74 2.42 -6.98
N SER A 97 17.06 2.43 -7.00
CA SER A 97 17.84 3.67 -7.13
C SER A 97 18.80 3.57 -8.30
N SER A 98 19.11 4.71 -8.91
CA SER A 98 20.14 4.81 -9.95
C SER A 98 21.54 4.91 -9.35
N GLU A 99 21.66 5.52 -8.16
CA GLU A 99 22.94 5.68 -7.46
C GLU A 99 23.11 4.65 -6.33
N PRO A 100 24.36 4.28 -5.98
CA PRO A 100 24.62 3.34 -4.89
C PRO A 100 24.18 3.87 -3.51
N ILE A 101 23.48 3.02 -2.75
CA ILE A 101 23.11 3.34 -1.37
C ILE A 101 24.27 2.99 -0.42
N ARG A 102 24.80 3.98 0.28
CA ARG A 102 25.90 3.83 1.25
C ARG A 102 25.42 3.76 2.70
N GLU A 103 24.24 4.30 2.96
CA GLU A 103 23.64 4.31 4.28
C GLU A 103 23.11 2.91 4.64
N PRO A 104 23.39 2.40 5.86
CA PRO A 104 22.91 1.08 6.28
C PRO A 104 21.41 1.05 6.57
N PHE A 105 20.78 2.22 6.78
CA PHE A 105 19.36 2.36 7.03
C PHE A 105 18.79 3.47 6.15
N LEU A 106 17.65 3.18 5.53
CA LEU A 106 16.93 4.13 4.68
C LEU A 106 15.47 4.16 5.13
N THR A 107 14.89 5.35 5.20
CA THR A 107 13.48 5.54 5.55
C THR A 107 12.82 6.44 4.51
N PHE A 108 11.68 5.98 4.00
CA PHE A 108 10.86 6.72 3.04
C PHE A 108 9.38 6.49 3.34
N LEU A 109 8.53 7.30 2.71
CA LEU A 109 7.08 7.26 2.83
C LEU A 109 6.48 7.24 1.43
N LEU A 110 5.43 6.44 1.26
CA LEU A 110 4.60 6.31 0.06
C LEU A 110 3.23 6.94 0.33
#